data_AF-A0A1I1B5P9-F1
#
_entry.id   AF-A0A1I1B5P9-F1
#
_cell.length_a   1.000
_cell.length_b   1.000
_cell.length_c   1.000
_cell.angle_alpha   90.00
_cell.angle_beta   90.00
_cell.angle_gamma   90.00
#
_symmetry.space_group_name_H-M   'P 1'
#
loop_
_entity.id
_entity.type
_entity.pdbx_description
1 polymer ?
#
loop_
_entity_poly.entity_id
_entity_poly.type
_entity_poly.pdbx_seq_one_letter_code
_entity_poly.pdbx_strand_id
1 'polypeptide(L)'
;MSQVPVWVPIVVAALGFVGVVTSQLIAGWREDRRWRREAEREELRWRRERQRDWEVRNLDGRADAYSQVIGSIEAFDWVLFRARRVVESGAELDEHLTADLRAVSEQARNSLGAVNLHSPERIRVMLREAMMPRSRLSMRLLDGERRDDLRELWDTGQRQYRLMRIEMRRDLGLDAEEDPDRLRAEIRAHSGSS
;
A
#
# COMPACT_ATOMS: atom_id res chain seq x y z
N MET A 1 57.53 -66.66 32.39
CA MET A 1 57.11 -65.33 31.88
C MET A 1 55.69 -65.47 31.39
N SER A 2 54.71 -64.86 32.08
CA SER A 2 53.29 -65.00 31.74
C SER A 2 52.99 -64.27 30.43
N GLN A 3 52.69 -65.03 29.37
CA GLN A 3 52.30 -64.48 28.08
C GLN A 3 50.91 -63.85 28.21
N VAL A 4 50.85 -62.53 28.11
CA VAL A 4 49.58 -61.81 28.15
C VAL A 4 48.79 -62.16 26.87
N PRO A 5 47.52 -62.56 26.98
CA PRO A 5 46.73 -62.92 25.81
C PRO A 5 46.60 -61.74 24.84
N VAL A 6 46.79 -62.00 23.54
CA VAL A 6 46.77 -60.99 22.45
C VAL A 6 45.43 -60.25 22.33
N TRP A 7 44.35 -60.81 22.86
CA TRP A 7 43.04 -60.14 22.89
C TRP A 7 42.98 -58.97 23.88
N VAL A 8 43.80 -58.98 24.92
CA VAL A 8 43.78 -57.93 25.97
C VAL A 8 44.15 -56.55 25.40
N PRO A 9 45.26 -56.39 24.64
CA PRO A 9 45.57 -55.13 23.95
C PRO A 9 44.48 -54.64 22.99
N ILE A 10 43.82 -55.56 22.27
CA ILE A 10 42.76 -55.21 21.30
C ILE A 10 41.56 -54.61 22.03
N VAL A 11 41.14 -55.22 23.14
CA VAL A 11 40.03 -54.71 23.96
C VAL A 11 40.37 -53.36 24.59
N VAL A 12 41.60 -53.18 25.08
CA VAL A 12 42.05 -51.89 25.63
C VAL A 12 42.07 -50.79 24.56
N ALA A 13 42.55 -51.10 23.36
CA ALA A 13 42.54 -50.16 22.23
C ALA A 13 41.11 -49.78 21.82
N ALA A 14 40.20 -50.76 21.76
CA ALA A 14 38.79 -50.50 21.45
C ALA A 14 38.11 -49.63 22.51
N LEU A 15 38.34 -49.90 23.79
CA LEU A 15 37.82 -49.08 24.89
C LEU A 15 38.37 -47.65 24.87
N GLY A 16 39.66 -47.49 24.59
CA GLY A 16 40.28 -46.18 24.41
C GLY A 16 39.66 -45.38 23.26
N PHE A 17 39.41 -46.04 22.13
CA PHE A 17 38.77 -45.42 20.97
C PHE A 17 37.31 -45.00 21.25
N VAL A 18 36.53 -45.89 21.88
CA VAL A 18 35.15 -45.59 22.28
C VAL A 18 35.11 -44.37 23.20
N GLY A 19 36.01 -44.28 24.19
CA GLY A 19 36.11 -43.14 25.09
C GLY A 19 36.28 -41.81 24.36
N VAL A 20 37.19 -41.75 23.39
CA VAL A 20 37.44 -40.55 22.57
C VAL A 20 36.21 -40.18 21.74
N VAL A 21 35.57 -41.13 21.07
CA VAL A 21 34.38 -40.89 20.25
C VAL A 21 33.22 -40.35 21.10
N THR A 22 32.95 -40.96 22.28
CA THR A 22 31.92 -40.44 23.18
C THR A 22 32.22 -39.03 23.69
N SER A 23 33.49 -38.70 23.95
CA SER A 23 33.85 -37.34 24.39
C SER A 23 33.58 -36.28 23.33
N GLN A 24 33.85 -36.58 22.06
CA GLN A 24 33.59 -35.68 20.94
C GLN A 24 32.09 -35.49 20.70
N LEU A 25 31.28 -36.56 20.83
CA LEU A 25 29.83 -36.48 20.70
C LEU A 25 29.18 -35.63 21.82
N ILE A 26 29.65 -35.77 23.06
CA ILE A 26 29.14 -34.99 24.20
C ILE A 26 29.48 -33.51 24.05
N ALA A 27 30.70 -33.19 23.58
CA ALA A 27 31.11 -31.81 23.29
C ALA A 27 30.21 -31.19 22.20
N GLY A 28 29.98 -31.91 21.10
CA GLY A 28 29.10 -31.47 20.01
C GLY A 28 27.64 -31.25 20.44
N TRP A 29 27.10 -32.10 21.31
CA TRP A 29 25.70 -31.97 21.77
C TRP A 29 25.48 -30.74 22.66
N ARG A 30 26.49 -30.36 23.45
CA ARG A 30 26.42 -29.16 24.31
C ARG A 30 26.51 -27.87 23.48
N GLU A 31 27.30 -27.88 22.42
CA GLU A 31 27.45 -26.76 21.49
C GLU A 31 26.20 -26.60 20.61
N ASP A 32 25.65 -27.70 20.07
CA ASP A 32 24.40 -27.70 19.29
C ASP A 32 23.22 -27.14 20.09
N ARG A 33 23.12 -27.48 21.39
CA ARG A 33 22.04 -26.95 22.25
C ARG A 33 22.18 -25.45 22.52
N ARG A 34 23.40 -24.89 22.51
CA ARG A 34 23.62 -23.44 22.63
C ARG A 34 23.25 -22.75 21.32
N TRP A 35 23.70 -23.29 20.19
CA TRP A 35 23.41 -22.76 18.86
C TRP A 35 21.92 -22.76 18.55
N ARG A 36 21.14 -23.78 18.96
CA ARG A 36 19.69 -23.77 18.76
C ARG A 36 18.99 -22.57 19.42
N ARG A 37 19.40 -22.18 20.64
CA ARG A 37 18.81 -21.02 21.33
C ARG A 37 19.24 -19.68 20.72
N GLU A 38 20.46 -19.61 20.21
CA GLU A 38 20.97 -18.42 19.51
C GLU A 38 20.28 -18.27 18.15
N ALA A 39 20.13 -19.38 17.41
CA ALA A 39 19.40 -19.45 16.15
C ALA A 39 17.92 -19.09 16.30
N GLU A 40 17.22 -19.58 17.34
CA GLU A 40 15.82 -19.21 17.59
C GLU A 40 15.65 -17.69 17.82
N ARG A 41 16.59 -17.05 18.53
CA ARG A 41 16.56 -15.60 18.77
C ARG A 41 16.88 -14.80 17.51
N GLU A 42 17.82 -15.27 16.70
CA GLU A 42 18.14 -14.67 15.40
C GLU A 42 16.98 -14.80 14.42
N GLU A 43 16.35 -15.96 14.37
CA GLU A 43 15.20 -16.18 13.51
C GLU A 43 14.03 -15.27 13.90
N LEU A 44 13.75 -15.10 15.20
CA LEU A 44 12.75 -14.15 15.67
C LEU A 44 13.08 -12.70 15.32
N ARG A 45 14.36 -12.30 15.41
CA ARG A 45 14.81 -10.96 14.98
C ARG A 45 14.61 -10.76 13.48
N TRP A 46 15.06 -11.70 12.65
CA TRP A 46 14.88 -11.66 11.20
C TRP A 46 13.42 -11.73 10.77
N ARG A 47 12.55 -12.44 11.48
CA ARG A 47 11.11 -12.44 11.19
C ARG A 47 10.50 -11.07 11.42
N ARG A 48 10.82 -10.40 12.53
CA ARG A 48 10.35 -9.03 12.81
C ARG A 48 10.90 -8.02 11.82
N GLU A 49 12.18 -8.16 11.45
CA GLU A 49 12.82 -7.28 10.47
C GLU A 49 12.18 -7.44 9.08
N ARG A 50 12.00 -8.67 8.61
CA ARG A 50 11.26 -8.92 7.35
C ARG A 50 9.83 -8.40 7.38
N GLN A 51 9.15 -8.52 8.51
CA GLN A 51 7.81 -7.99 8.66
C GLN A 51 7.79 -6.46 8.56
N ARG A 52 8.71 -5.77 9.24
CA ARG A 52 8.86 -4.31 9.14
C ARG A 52 9.20 -3.87 7.72
N ASP A 53 10.15 -4.54 7.08
CA ASP A 53 10.55 -4.25 5.70
C ASP A 53 9.37 -4.41 4.74
N TRP A 54 8.54 -5.43 4.94
CA TRP A 54 7.33 -5.64 4.15
C TRP A 54 6.30 -4.53 4.40
N GLU A 55 6.08 -4.13 5.66
CA GLU A 55 5.17 -3.04 6.03
C GLU A 55 5.62 -1.70 5.43
N VAL A 56 6.93 -1.39 5.48
CA VAL A 56 7.52 -0.18 4.89
C VAL A 56 7.34 -0.16 3.37
N ARG A 57 7.74 -1.24 2.68
CA ARG A 57 7.56 -1.33 1.21
C ARG A 57 6.10 -1.21 0.79
N ASN A 58 5.18 -1.75 1.60
CA ASN A 58 3.76 -1.66 1.32
C ASN A 58 3.21 -0.24 1.60
N LEU A 59 3.74 0.49 2.58
CA LEU A 59 3.42 1.89 2.80
C LEU A 59 3.91 2.75 1.62
N ASP A 60 5.17 2.59 1.21
CA ASP A 60 5.78 3.33 0.10
C ASP A 60 5.01 3.07 -1.20
N GLY A 61 4.73 1.80 -1.52
CA GLY A 61 3.96 1.45 -2.71
C GLY A 61 2.53 2.03 -2.73
N ARG A 62 1.89 2.17 -1.56
CA ARG A 62 0.59 2.87 -1.46
C ARG A 62 0.74 4.37 -1.64
N ALA A 63 1.74 4.99 -1.04
CA ALA A 63 1.98 6.43 -1.16
C ALA A 63 2.23 6.82 -2.61
N ASP A 64 3.08 6.06 -3.31
CA ASP A 64 3.36 6.24 -4.73
C ASP A 64 2.09 6.07 -5.58
N ALA A 65 1.33 4.98 -5.35
CA ALA A 65 0.07 4.73 -6.06
C ALA A 65 -0.96 5.85 -5.85
N TYR A 66 -1.11 6.35 -4.61
CA TYR A 66 -2.01 7.45 -4.30
C TYR A 66 -1.57 8.75 -4.97
N SER A 67 -0.27 9.06 -4.97
CA SER A 67 0.24 10.27 -5.63
C SER A 67 -0.04 10.26 -7.13
N GLN A 68 0.17 9.11 -7.79
CA GLN A 68 -0.03 8.95 -9.22
C GLN A 68 -1.50 9.10 -9.63
N VAL A 69 -2.41 8.47 -8.87
CA VAL A 69 -3.85 8.56 -9.17
C VAL A 69 -4.39 9.96 -8.88
N ILE A 70 -3.93 10.61 -7.80
CA ILE A 70 -4.29 11.99 -7.47
C ILE A 70 -3.87 12.92 -8.61
N GLY A 71 -2.60 12.87 -9.04
CA GLY A 71 -2.13 13.71 -10.14
C GLY A 71 -2.90 13.48 -11.44
N SER A 72 -3.27 12.23 -11.73
CA SER A 72 -4.07 11.90 -12.91
C SER A 72 -5.50 12.43 -12.83
N ILE A 73 -6.13 12.36 -11.66
CA ILE A 73 -7.47 12.90 -11.43
C ILE A 73 -7.46 14.43 -11.52
N GLU A 74 -6.45 15.08 -10.97
CA GLU A 74 -6.32 16.55 -11.03
C GLU A 74 -6.11 17.03 -12.46
N ALA A 75 -5.25 16.36 -13.24
CA ALA A 75 -5.10 16.65 -14.67
C ALA A 75 -6.43 16.46 -15.43
N PHE A 76 -7.19 15.40 -15.10
CA PHE A 76 -8.50 15.16 -15.68
C PHE A 76 -9.50 16.27 -15.31
N ASP A 77 -9.53 16.69 -14.05
CA ASP A 77 -10.42 17.75 -13.55
C ASP A 77 -10.13 19.10 -14.21
N TRP A 78 -8.87 19.43 -14.47
CA TRP A 78 -8.51 20.64 -15.20
C TRP A 78 -9.12 20.70 -16.59
N VAL A 79 -9.01 19.61 -17.36
CA VAL A 79 -9.55 19.53 -18.71
C VAL A 79 -11.08 19.47 -18.69
N LEU A 80 -11.67 18.69 -17.77
CA LEU A 80 -13.12 18.61 -17.59
C LEU A 80 -13.73 19.97 -17.25
N PHE A 81 -13.09 20.73 -16.35
CA PHE A 81 -13.54 22.06 -15.98
C PHE A 81 -13.58 22.99 -17.20
N ARG A 82 -12.51 23.00 -18.00
CA ARG A 82 -12.43 23.82 -19.22
C ARG A 82 -13.49 23.42 -20.23
N ALA A 83 -13.62 22.12 -20.54
CA ALA A 83 -14.61 21.60 -21.46
C ALA A 83 -16.05 21.93 -21.03
N ARG A 84 -16.37 21.72 -19.75
CA ARG A 84 -17.69 22.10 -19.20
C ARG A 84 -17.97 23.59 -19.38
N ARG A 85 -16.99 24.47 -19.10
CA ARG A 85 -17.16 25.92 -19.24
C ARG A 85 -17.44 26.35 -20.68
N VAL A 86 -16.80 25.72 -21.66
CA VAL A 86 -17.06 25.96 -23.09
C VAL A 86 -18.48 25.54 -23.47
N VAL A 87 -18.92 24.36 -23.04
CA VAL A 87 -20.27 23.88 -23.33
C VAL A 87 -21.35 24.71 -22.62
N GLU A 88 -21.09 25.13 -21.38
CA GLU A 88 -21.98 26.02 -20.60
C GLU A 88 -22.14 27.40 -21.24
N SER A 89 -21.12 27.90 -21.95
CA SER A 89 -21.21 29.19 -22.66
C SER A 89 -21.97 29.10 -23.99
N GLY A 90 -22.43 27.91 -24.39
CA GLY A 90 -23.11 27.71 -25.65
C GLY A 90 -22.22 27.23 -26.79
N ALA A 91 -20.90 27.24 -26.60
CA ALA A 91 -19.93 26.87 -27.63
C ALA A 91 -19.74 25.34 -27.74
N GLU A 92 -19.20 24.91 -28.88
CA GLU A 92 -18.77 23.53 -29.10
C GLU A 92 -17.31 23.36 -28.68
N LEU A 93 -16.94 22.12 -28.32
CA LEU A 93 -15.55 21.79 -28.01
C LEU A 93 -14.72 21.83 -29.30
N ASP A 94 -13.58 22.51 -29.25
CA ASP A 94 -12.62 22.44 -30.35
C ASP A 94 -11.93 21.06 -30.41
N GLU A 95 -11.28 20.77 -31.53
CA GLU A 95 -10.60 19.49 -31.76
C GLU A 95 -9.50 19.22 -30.73
N HIS A 96 -8.80 20.28 -30.30
CA HIS A 96 -7.69 20.18 -29.35
C HIS A 96 -8.19 19.78 -27.96
N LEU A 97 -9.23 20.44 -27.45
CA LEU A 97 -9.84 20.14 -26.16
C LEU A 97 -10.53 18.77 -26.15
N THR A 98 -11.07 18.36 -27.30
CA THR A 98 -11.60 17.00 -27.50
C THR A 98 -10.48 15.95 -27.40
N ALA A 99 -9.33 16.20 -28.03
CA ALA A 99 -8.16 15.32 -27.95
C ALA A 99 -7.59 15.26 -26.53
N ASP A 100 -7.45 16.41 -25.86
CA ASP A 100 -7.02 16.50 -24.46
C ASP A 100 -7.94 15.69 -23.55
N LEU A 101 -9.26 15.83 -23.71
CA LEU A 101 -10.24 15.13 -22.88
C LEU A 101 -10.15 13.60 -23.04
N ARG A 102 -9.89 13.10 -24.24
CA ARG A 102 -9.63 11.67 -24.50
C ARG A 102 -8.31 11.23 -23.85
N ALA A 103 -7.24 12.01 -24.01
CA ALA A 103 -5.93 11.70 -23.48
C ALA A 103 -5.94 11.61 -21.94
N VAL A 104 -6.51 12.59 -21.25
CA VAL A 104 -6.59 12.55 -19.78
C VAL A 104 -7.53 11.47 -19.27
N SER A 105 -8.58 11.14 -20.02
CA SER A 105 -9.47 10.02 -19.67
C SER A 105 -8.75 8.68 -19.75
N GLU A 106 -7.89 8.49 -20.75
CA GLU A 106 -7.05 7.30 -20.88
C GLU A 106 -5.99 7.25 -19.76
N GLN A 107 -5.29 8.35 -19.52
CA GLN A 107 -4.30 8.46 -18.44
C GLN A 107 -4.91 8.14 -17.08
N ALA A 108 -6.10 8.66 -16.77
CA ALA A 108 -6.79 8.41 -15.52
C ALA A 108 -7.22 6.95 -15.35
N ARG A 109 -7.53 6.22 -16.44
CA ARG A 109 -7.80 4.77 -16.37
C ARG A 109 -6.51 3.98 -16.12
N ASN A 110 -5.42 4.38 -16.77
CA ASN A 110 -4.14 3.68 -16.67
C ASN A 110 -3.53 3.82 -15.26
N SER A 111 -3.78 4.91 -14.54
CA SER A 111 -3.30 5.11 -13.17
C SER A 111 -4.06 4.30 -12.10
N LEU A 112 -5.17 3.64 -12.44
CA LEU A 112 -5.92 2.82 -11.47
C LEU A 112 -5.20 1.51 -11.11
N GLY A 113 -4.27 1.05 -11.94
CA GLY A 113 -3.60 -0.24 -11.77
C GLY A 113 -2.81 -0.35 -10.46
N ALA A 114 -2.00 0.67 -10.15
CA ALA A 114 -1.18 0.70 -8.93
C ALA A 114 -2.05 0.71 -7.66
N VAL A 115 -3.13 1.49 -7.66
CA VAL A 115 -4.08 1.55 -6.53
C VAL A 115 -4.74 0.18 -6.32
N ASN A 116 -5.15 -0.48 -7.40
CA ASN A 116 -5.79 -1.80 -7.31
C ASN A 116 -4.89 -2.89 -6.69
N LEU A 117 -3.57 -2.75 -6.84
CA LEU A 117 -2.58 -3.68 -6.31
C LEU A 117 -2.25 -3.41 -4.84
N HIS A 118 -2.01 -2.14 -4.48
CA HIS A 118 -1.44 -1.80 -3.17
C HIS A 118 -2.48 -1.37 -2.13
N SER A 119 -3.69 -0.99 -2.55
CA SER A 119 -4.59 -0.23 -1.68
C SER A 119 -5.67 -1.11 -1.04
N PRO A 120 -6.11 -0.76 0.19
CA PRO A 120 -7.25 -1.42 0.82
C PRO A 120 -8.53 -1.30 -0.01
N GLU A 121 -9.44 -2.27 0.16
CA GLU A 121 -10.70 -2.33 -0.60
C GLU A 121 -11.52 -1.05 -0.52
N ARG A 122 -11.62 -0.45 0.68
CA ARG A 122 -12.35 0.81 0.90
C ARG A 122 -11.89 1.93 -0.05
N ILE A 123 -10.58 2.07 -0.26
CA ILE A 123 -10.02 3.11 -1.13
C ILE A 123 -10.28 2.79 -2.60
N ARG A 124 -10.24 1.52 -2.99
CA ARG A 124 -10.60 1.09 -4.35
C ARG A 124 -12.05 1.42 -4.69
N VAL A 125 -12.97 1.21 -3.75
CA VAL A 125 -14.39 1.58 -3.89
C VAL A 125 -14.54 3.10 -4.03
N MET A 126 -13.92 3.89 -3.14
CA MET A 126 -13.98 5.35 -3.21
C MET A 126 -13.37 5.92 -4.49
N LEU A 127 -12.29 5.33 -4.98
CA LEU A 127 -11.70 5.70 -6.26
C LEU A 127 -12.67 5.47 -7.42
N ARG A 128 -13.38 4.33 -7.42
CA ARG A 128 -14.43 4.06 -8.40
C ARG A 128 -15.55 5.10 -8.31
N GLU A 129 -16.01 5.41 -7.10
CA GLU A 129 -17.05 6.43 -6.87
C GLU A 129 -16.62 7.83 -7.30
N ALA A 130 -15.34 8.17 -7.17
CA ALA A 130 -14.78 9.42 -7.67
C ALA A 130 -14.65 9.44 -9.20
N MET A 131 -14.28 8.33 -9.81
CA MET A 131 -14.05 8.24 -11.26
C MET A 131 -15.33 8.13 -12.10
N MET A 132 -16.38 7.48 -11.57
CA MET A 132 -17.60 7.24 -12.33
C MET A 132 -18.31 8.53 -12.81
N PRO A 133 -18.54 9.55 -11.95
CA PRO A 133 -19.12 10.82 -12.40
C PRO A 133 -18.24 11.54 -13.43
N ARG A 134 -16.91 11.49 -13.29
CA ARG A 134 -15.96 12.09 -14.23
C ARG A 134 -15.99 11.42 -15.60
N SER A 135 -16.01 10.09 -15.63
CA SER A 135 -16.12 9.33 -16.88
C SER A 135 -17.45 9.62 -17.57
N ARG A 136 -18.56 9.69 -16.83
CA ARG A 136 -19.87 10.07 -17.39
C ARG A 136 -19.87 11.49 -17.92
N LEU A 137 -19.29 12.43 -17.17
CA LEU A 137 -19.16 13.82 -17.59
C LEU A 137 -18.34 13.94 -18.87
N SER A 138 -17.19 13.24 -18.95
CA SER A 138 -16.36 13.21 -20.15
C SER A 138 -17.12 12.67 -21.36
N MET A 139 -17.83 11.53 -21.22
CA MET A 139 -18.63 10.98 -22.31
C MET A 139 -19.71 11.96 -22.77
N ARG A 140 -20.47 12.55 -21.85
CA ARG A 140 -21.50 13.56 -22.18
C ARG A 140 -20.93 14.77 -22.94
N LEU A 141 -19.77 15.26 -22.53
CA LEU A 141 -19.08 16.37 -23.18
C LEU A 141 -18.60 15.99 -24.59
N LEU A 142 -18.12 14.77 -24.79
CA LEU A 142 -17.68 14.27 -26.09
C LEU A 142 -18.84 13.96 -27.04
N ASP A 143 -19.97 13.50 -26.53
CA ASP A 143 -21.15 13.15 -27.33
C ASP A 143 -21.99 14.38 -27.73
N GLY A 144 -21.72 15.55 -27.12
CA GLY A 144 -22.49 16.77 -27.37
C GLY A 144 -23.94 16.72 -26.88
N GLU A 145 -24.25 15.79 -25.97
CA GLU A 145 -25.62 15.55 -25.47
C GLU A 145 -26.12 16.65 -24.50
N ARG A 146 -27.41 16.57 -24.15
CA ARG A 146 -28.14 17.54 -23.29
C ARG A 146 -27.35 17.91 -22.02
N ARG A 147 -27.34 19.21 -21.72
CA ARG A 147 -26.43 19.89 -20.79
C ARG A 147 -26.89 19.91 -19.32
N ASP A 148 -28.05 19.33 -19.03
CA ASP A 148 -28.78 19.60 -17.79
C ASP A 148 -28.15 18.93 -16.55
N ASP A 149 -27.38 17.85 -16.71
CA ASP A 149 -26.77 17.07 -15.63
C ASP A 149 -25.26 17.31 -15.43
N LEU A 150 -24.62 18.12 -16.29
CA LEU A 150 -23.16 18.32 -16.29
C LEU A 150 -22.66 18.86 -14.94
N ARG A 151 -23.42 19.78 -14.33
CA ARG A 151 -23.09 20.37 -13.03
C ARG A 151 -23.20 19.34 -11.90
N GLU A 152 -24.23 18.50 -11.92
CA GLU A 152 -24.43 17.46 -10.91
C GLU A 152 -23.31 16.42 -10.95
N LEU A 153 -22.92 15.99 -12.16
CA LEU A 153 -21.82 15.05 -12.36
C LEU A 153 -20.48 15.63 -11.87
N TRP A 154 -20.22 16.91 -12.18
CA TRP A 154 -19.05 17.63 -11.69
C TRP A 154 -19.02 17.70 -10.15
N ASP A 155 -20.10 18.21 -9.54
CA ASP A 155 -20.18 18.40 -8.09
C ASP A 155 -20.07 17.07 -7.33
N THR A 156 -20.68 16.01 -7.87
CA THR A 156 -20.58 14.66 -7.32
C THR A 156 -19.16 14.12 -7.42
N GLY A 157 -18.52 14.24 -8.58
CA GLY A 157 -17.12 13.84 -8.77
C GLY A 157 -16.17 14.57 -7.80
N GLN A 158 -16.32 15.89 -7.66
CA GLN A 158 -15.52 16.71 -6.74
C GLN A 158 -15.73 16.30 -5.28
N ARG A 159 -16.97 16.04 -4.87
CA ARG A 159 -17.29 15.56 -3.52
C ARG A 159 -16.62 14.23 -3.21
N GLN A 160 -16.76 13.24 -4.10
CA GLN A 160 -16.18 11.91 -3.90
C GLN A 160 -14.66 11.94 -3.91
N TYR A 161 -14.05 12.77 -4.76
CA TYR A 161 -12.61 12.97 -4.76
C TYR A 161 -12.09 13.53 -3.43
N ARG A 162 -12.77 14.53 -2.84
CA ARG A 162 -12.40 15.07 -1.53
C ARG A 162 -12.45 14.00 -0.44
N LEU A 163 -13.52 13.20 -0.40
CA LEU A 163 -13.65 12.10 0.57
C LEU A 163 -12.54 11.07 0.39
N MET A 164 -12.27 10.66 -0.84
CA MET A 164 -11.20 9.71 -1.17
C MET A 164 -9.83 10.23 -0.73
N ARG A 165 -9.51 11.50 -1.00
CA ARG A 165 -8.21 12.10 -0.63
C ARG A 165 -8.02 12.15 0.88
N ILE A 166 -9.08 12.46 1.64
CA ILE A 166 -9.05 12.41 3.11
C ILE A 166 -8.75 10.97 3.58
N GLU A 167 -9.45 9.97 3.02
CA GLU A 167 -9.24 8.59 3.43
C GLU A 167 -7.85 8.06 3.06
N MET A 168 -7.30 8.44 1.89
CA MET A 168 -5.92 8.12 1.51
C MET A 168 -4.89 8.71 2.47
N ARG A 169 -5.09 9.96 2.91
CA ARG A 169 -4.20 10.61 3.89
C ARG A 169 -4.26 9.92 5.25
N ARG A 170 -5.45 9.56 5.72
CA ARG A 170 -5.64 8.73 6.93
C ARG A 170 -4.97 7.36 6.80
N ASP A 171 -5.11 6.70 5.65
CA ASP A 171 -4.51 5.40 5.38
C ASP A 171 -2.98 5.42 5.41
N LEU A 172 -2.38 6.53 5.00
CA LEU A 172 -0.94 6.79 5.09
C LEU A 172 -0.49 7.31 6.47
N GLY A 173 -1.41 7.52 7.41
CA GLY A 173 -1.10 8.11 8.72
C GLY A 173 -0.71 9.59 8.68
N LEU A 174 -0.95 10.30 7.56
CA LEU A 174 -0.62 11.72 7.39
C LEU A 174 -1.56 12.66 8.17
N ASP A 175 -2.72 12.17 8.59
CA ASP A 175 -3.69 12.91 9.40
C ASP A 175 -3.66 12.47 10.88
N ALA A 176 -2.67 11.69 11.31
CA ALA A 176 -2.54 11.21 12.69
C ALA A 176 -2.13 12.30 13.71
N GLU A 177 -1.87 13.53 13.26
CA GLU A 177 -1.62 14.69 14.14
C GLU A 177 -2.89 15.48 14.48
N GLU A 178 -4.01 15.29 13.77
CA GLU A 178 -5.31 15.86 14.13
C GLU A 178 -6.19 14.81 14.80
N ASP A 179 -6.13 14.78 16.14
CA ASP A 179 -7.07 14.07 16.98
C ASP A 179 -8.52 14.42 16.55
N PRO A 180 -9.31 13.45 16.02
CA PRO A 180 -10.67 13.68 15.56
C PRO A 180 -11.57 14.27 16.65
N ASP A 181 -11.25 14.04 17.92
CA ASP A 181 -11.99 14.57 19.06
C ASP A 181 -11.70 16.05 19.30
N ARG A 182 -10.52 16.54 18.88
CA ARG A 182 -10.13 17.95 18.96
C ARG A 182 -10.84 18.81 17.91
N LEU A 183 -10.94 18.33 16.67
CA LEU A 183 -11.69 19.00 15.60
C LEU A 183 -13.20 19.07 15.93
N ARG A 184 -13.76 18.02 16.54
CA ARG A 184 -15.14 18.00 17.03
C ARG A 184 -15.38 18.97 18.19
N ALA A 185 -14.38 19.16 19.06
CA ALA A 185 -14.43 20.13 20.16
C ALA A 185 -14.40 21.57 19.64
N GLU A 186 -13.56 21.88 18.65
CA GLU A 186 -13.45 23.21 18.05
C GLU A 186 -14.71 23.62 17.29
N ILE A 187 -15.35 22.69 16.57
CA ILE A 187 -16.62 22.94 15.87
C ILE A 187 -17.75 23.23 16.88
N ARG A 188 -17.80 22.53 18.02
CA ARG A 188 -18.78 22.84 19.10
C ARG A 188 -18.52 24.18 19.77
N ALA A 189 -17.25 24.54 19.97
CA ALA A 189 -16.89 25.83 20.58
C ALA A 189 -17.30 27.02 19.70
N HIS A 190 -17.21 26.89 18.37
CA HIS A 190 -17.59 27.95 17.44
C HIS A 190 -19.09 28.03 17.15
N SER A 191 -19.85 26.95 17.37
CA SER A 191 -21.32 26.92 17.15
C SER A 191 -22.15 27.31 18.38
N GLY A 192 -21.53 27.46 19.55
CA GLY A 192 -22.18 27.93 20.78
C GLY A 192 -22.03 29.43 21.06
N SER A 193 -21.45 30.20 20.13
CA SER A 193 -21.13 31.63 20.30
C SER A 193 -21.97 32.56 19.40
N SER A 194 -23.12 32.11 18.91
CA SER A 194 -24.07 32.95 18.17
C SER A 194 -25.44 32.97 18.84
#